data_AF-A0A8S1GUD0-F1
#
_entry.id   AF-A0A8S1GUD0-F1
#
_cell.length_a   1.000
_cell.length_b   1.000
_cell.length_c   1.000
_cell.angle_alpha   90.00
_cell.angle_beta   90.00
_cell.angle_gamma   90.00
#
_symmetry.space_group_name_H-M   'P 1'
#
loop_
_entity.id
_entity.type
_entity.pdbx_description
1 polymer ?
#
loop_
_entity_poly.entity_id
_entity_poly.type
_entity_poly.pdbx_seq_one_letter_code
_entity_poly.pdbx_strand_id
1 'polypeptide(L)'
;MEEQQADNVVVKTADGPNKSGRWWKEKQTARHSSIVKVKPLKSTWDKKMSLKAKKNQVKLLQSSIRERKQQEKEEKIEARKEQEKRKLENERKNEIVQLRTVVKRDTN
;
A
#
# COMPACT_ATOMS: atom_id res chain seq x y z
N MET A 1 41.78 -41.63 -35.37
CA MET A 1 41.36 -42.52 -34.27
C MET A 1 40.45 -41.70 -33.39
N GLU A 2 39.18 -42.07 -33.38
CA GLU A 2 38.05 -41.30 -32.92
C GLU A 2 37.85 -41.60 -31.42
N GLU A 3 38.15 -40.63 -30.56
CA GLU A 3 37.98 -40.77 -29.11
C GLU A 3 36.49 -40.68 -28.76
N GLN A 4 35.91 -41.82 -28.39
CA GLN A 4 34.53 -41.92 -27.94
C GLN A 4 34.39 -41.27 -26.56
N GLN A 5 33.60 -40.19 -26.49
CA GLN A 5 33.12 -39.62 -25.24
C GLN A 5 32.09 -40.57 -24.61
N ALA A 6 32.44 -41.16 -23.47
CA ALA A 6 31.53 -41.98 -22.70
C ALA A 6 30.55 -41.08 -21.93
N ASP A 7 29.31 -41.02 -22.40
CA ASP A 7 28.20 -40.38 -21.67
C ASP A 7 27.95 -41.14 -20.36
N ASN A 8 28.29 -40.50 -19.25
CA ASN A 8 28.08 -41.02 -17.91
C ASN A 8 26.59 -40.90 -17.55
N VAL A 9 25.81 -41.91 -17.94
CA VAL A 9 24.39 -42.04 -17.56
C VAL A 9 24.32 -42.41 -16.08
N VAL A 10 24.12 -41.40 -15.22
CA VAL A 10 23.86 -41.61 -13.79
C VAL A 10 22.51 -42.31 -13.64
N VAL A 11 22.55 -43.62 -13.42
CA VAL A 11 21.38 -44.43 -13.10
C VAL A 11 20.79 -43.91 -11.78
N LYS A 12 19.63 -43.25 -11.84
CA LYS A 12 18.81 -42.94 -10.65
C LYS A 12 18.25 -44.26 -10.12
N THR A 13 18.91 -44.81 -9.11
CA THR A 13 18.31 -45.87 -8.28
C THR A 13 17.02 -45.36 -7.66
N ALA A 14 15.95 -46.18 -7.70
CA ALA A 14 14.67 -45.86 -7.10
C ALA A 14 14.84 -45.72 -5.58
N ASP A 15 14.97 -44.49 -5.12
CA ASP A 15 15.10 -44.17 -3.70
C ASP A 15 13.77 -44.41 -2.97
N GLY A 16 13.84 -45.05 -1.80
CA GLY A 16 12.71 -45.21 -0.90
C GLY A 16 12.18 -43.87 -0.34
N PRO A 17 11.06 -43.89 0.40
CA PRO A 17 10.47 -42.68 0.97
C PRO A 17 11.47 -41.94 1.86
N ASN A 18 11.36 -40.60 1.88
CA ASN A 18 12.17 -39.77 2.74
C ASN A 18 12.13 -40.27 4.20
N LYS A 19 13.23 -40.12 4.95
CA LYS A 19 13.31 -40.54 6.36
C LYS A 19 12.14 -40.04 7.22
N SER A 20 11.54 -38.90 6.87
CA SER A 20 10.40 -38.32 7.59
C SER A 20 9.02 -38.85 7.16
N GLY A 21 8.94 -39.69 6.12
CA GLY A 21 7.69 -40.22 5.55
C GLY A 21 6.77 -39.19 4.90
N ARG A 22 7.13 -37.89 4.92
CA ARG A 22 6.30 -36.81 4.39
C ARG A 22 6.52 -36.67 2.90
N TRP A 23 5.49 -37.01 2.12
CA TRP A 23 5.51 -36.98 0.66
C TRP A 23 5.64 -35.56 0.07
N TRP A 24 5.20 -34.52 0.78
CA TRP A 24 5.30 -33.12 0.35
C TRP A 24 6.68 -32.49 0.58
N LYS A 25 7.57 -33.16 1.32
CA LYS A 25 8.93 -32.66 1.53
C LYS A 25 9.84 -33.20 0.45
N GLU A 26 10.63 -32.34 -0.16
CA GLU A 26 11.68 -32.75 -1.08
C GLU A 26 12.82 -33.45 -0.34
N LYS A 27 13.44 -34.44 -1.01
CA LYS A 27 14.63 -35.12 -0.49
C LYS A 27 15.80 -34.13 -0.48
N GLN A 28 16.50 -34.04 0.65
CA GLN A 28 17.76 -33.30 0.70
C GLN A 28 18.85 -34.10 0.00
N THR A 29 19.11 -33.77 -1.26
CA THR A 29 20.14 -34.42 -2.10
C THR A 29 21.54 -33.87 -1.82
N ALA A 30 21.62 -32.61 -1.40
CA ALA A 30 22.88 -31.93 -1.11
C ALA A 30 23.33 -32.21 0.34
N ARG A 31 24.64 -32.30 0.56
CA ARG A 31 25.21 -32.41 1.91
C ARG A 31 25.05 -31.06 2.61
N HIS A 32 24.76 -31.05 3.91
CA HIS A 32 24.65 -29.80 4.68
C HIS A 32 25.92 -28.91 4.60
N SER A 33 27.08 -29.50 4.33
CA SER A 33 28.35 -28.79 4.11
C SER A 33 28.43 -28.01 2.80
N SER A 34 27.59 -28.31 1.80
CA SER A 34 27.54 -27.53 0.55
C SER A 34 26.78 -26.21 0.72
N ILE A 35 26.10 -26.02 1.85
CA ILE A 35 25.46 -24.75 2.18
C ILE A 35 26.57 -23.77 2.57
N VAL A 36 26.87 -22.83 1.67
CA VAL A 36 27.83 -21.75 1.93
C VAL A 36 27.26 -20.84 3.02
N LYS A 37 27.73 -21.04 4.26
CA LYS A 37 27.38 -20.19 5.41
C LYS A 37 28.17 -18.89 5.33
N VAL A 38 27.77 -17.98 4.45
CA VAL A 38 28.34 -16.63 4.41
C VAL A 38 27.98 -15.93 5.72
N LYS A 39 28.94 -15.19 6.33
CA LYS A 39 28.59 -14.26 7.42
C LYS A 39 27.52 -13.32 6.86
N PRO A 40 26.34 -13.16 7.49
CA PRO A 40 25.35 -12.21 7.00
C PRO A 40 26.05 -10.87 6.85
N LEU A 41 25.84 -10.17 5.73
CA LEU A 41 26.46 -8.88 5.47
C LEU A 41 26.01 -7.92 6.60
N LYS A 42 26.82 -7.80 7.66
CA LYS A 42 26.47 -6.96 8.80
C LYS A 42 26.57 -5.53 8.30
N SER A 43 25.43 -4.88 8.12
CA SER A 43 25.41 -3.44 7.88
C SER A 43 26.03 -2.74 9.10
N THR A 44 26.96 -1.83 8.84
CA THR A 44 27.54 -0.98 9.89
C THR A 44 26.45 -0.13 10.53
N TRP A 45 26.68 0.30 11.76
CA TRP A 45 25.73 1.15 12.49
C TRP A 45 25.38 2.42 11.71
N ASP A 46 26.36 3.05 11.07
CA ASP A 46 26.16 4.26 10.27
C ASP A 46 25.25 4.02 9.07
N LYS A 47 25.36 2.86 8.42
CA LYS A 47 24.44 2.45 7.36
C LYS A 47 23.02 2.27 7.89
N LYS A 48 22.85 1.73 9.10
CA LYS A 48 21.52 1.60 9.72
C LYS A 48 20.95 2.97 10.10
N MET A 49 21.76 3.86 10.63
CA MET A 49 21.34 5.21 11.02
C MET A 49 20.95 6.06 9.82
N SER A 50 21.73 6.02 8.73
CA SER A 50 21.37 6.71 7.48
C SER A 50 20.06 6.18 6.87
N LEU A 51 19.83 4.87 6.89
CA LEU A 51 18.56 4.28 6.44
C LEU A 51 17.39 4.70 7.34
N LYS A 52 17.60 4.73 8.66
CA LYS A 52 16.58 5.20 9.60
C LYS A 52 16.22 6.67 9.36
N ALA A 53 17.23 7.52 9.15
CA ALA A 53 17.03 8.94 8.84
C ALA A 53 16.22 9.13 7.54
N LYS A 54 16.61 8.45 6.46
CA LYS A 54 15.87 8.46 5.19
C LYS A 54 14.41 8.01 5.36
N LYS A 55 14.19 6.92 6.11
CA LYS A 55 12.83 6.42 6.38
C LYS A 55 12.00 7.43 7.17
N ASN A 56 12.58 8.11 8.14
CA ASN A 56 11.89 9.14 8.91
C ASN A 56 11.54 10.34 8.04
N GLN A 57 12.45 10.80 7.17
CA GLN A 57 12.18 11.89 6.24
C GLN A 57 11.02 11.56 5.30
N VAL A 58 11.00 10.36 4.72
CA VAL A 58 9.89 9.91 3.86
C VAL A 58 8.56 9.90 4.62
N LYS A 59 8.55 9.44 5.87
CA LYS A 59 7.33 9.45 6.70
C LYS A 59 6.81 10.86 6.97
N LEU A 60 7.69 11.81 7.27
CA LEU A 60 7.31 13.22 7.49
C LEU A 60 6.73 13.84 6.23
N LEU A 61 7.32 13.55 5.06
CA LEU A 61 6.76 13.99 3.79
C LEU A 61 5.39 13.36 3.55
N GLN A 62 5.23 12.06 3.80
CA GLN A 62 3.95 11.38 3.66
C GLN A 62 2.87 11.96 4.60
N SER A 63 3.20 12.27 5.86
CA SER A 63 2.24 12.86 6.79
C SER A 63 1.81 14.24 6.34
N SER A 64 2.75 15.11 5.94
CA SER A 64 2.43 16.46 5.46
C SER A 64 1.54 16.44 4.20
N ILE A 65 1.74 15.48 3.28
CA ILE A 65 0.88 15.32 2.11
C ILE A 65 -0.52 14.87 2.51
N ARG A 66 -0.64 13.96 3.49
CA ARG A 66 -1.93 13.48 3.97
C ARG A 66 -2.71 14.59 4.66
N GLU A 67 -2.04 15.36 5.53
CA GLU A 67 -2.63 16.49 6.25
C GLU A 67 -3.16 17.55 5.29
N ARG A 68 -2.36 17.96 4.29
CA ARG A 68 -2.83 18.91 3.25
C ARG A 68 -4.07 18.40 2.53
N LYS A 69 -4.09 17.13 2.12
CA LYS A 69 -5.26 16.52 1.46
C LYS A 69 -6.48 16.43 2.37
N GLN A 70 -6.29 16.33 3.68
CA GLN A 70 -7.39 16.33 4.64
C GLN A 70 -7.95 17.74 4.81
N GLN A 71 -7.10 18.73 5.00
CA GLN A 71 -7.48 20.15 5.08
C GLN A 71 -8.27 20.58 3.83
N GLU A 72 -7.77 20.28 2.63
CA GLU A 72 -8.48 20.60 1.39
C GLU A 72 -9.88 19.95 1.29
N LYS A 73 -10.07 18.77 1.88
CA LYS A 73 -11.37 18.09 1.90
C LYS A 73 -12.30 18.71 2.93
N GLU A 74 -11.78 19.02 4.11
CA GLU A 74 -12.51 19.66 5.19
C GLU A 74 -13.01 21.05 4.76
N GLU A 75 -12.15 21.86 4.15
CA GLU A 75 -12.51 23.17 3.60
C GLU A 75 -13.62 23.07 2.54
N LYS A 76 -13.54 22.09 1.63
CA LYS A 76 -14.61 21.85 0.63
C LYS A 76 -15.93 21.45 1.27
N ILE A 77 -15.88 20.62 2.32
CA ILE A 77 -17.07 20.20 3.06
C ILE A 77 -17.69 21.39 3.80
N GLU A 78 -16.87 22.22 4.43
CA GLU A 78 -17.32 23.43 5.13
C GLU A 78 -17.94 24.44 4.17
N ALA A 79 -17.27 24.72 3.04
CA ALA A 79 -17.80 25.59 2.00
C ALA A 79 -19.14 25.09 1.46
N ARG A 80 -19.29 23.78 1.25
CA ARG A 80 -20.56 23.18 0.82
C ARG A 80 -21.64 23.34 1.87
N LYS A 81 -21.33 23.07 3.14
CA LYS A 81 -22.29 23.25 4.26
C LYS A 81 -22.74 24.71 4.37
N GLU A 82 -21.84 25.67 4.17
CA GLU A 82 -22.18 27.09 4.17
C GLU A 82 -23.09 27.46 3.00
N GLN A 83 -22.78 26.99 1.79
CA GLN A 83 -23.63 27.19 0.62
C GLN A 83 -25.04 26.61 0.81
N GLU A 84 -25.14 25.40 1.37
CA GLU A 84 -26.42 24.76 1.69
C GLU A 84 -27.22 25.58 2.70
N LYS A 85 -26.58 26.11 3.76
CA LYS A 85 -27.22 27.02 4.73
C LYS A 85 -27.73 28.29 4.05
N ARG A 86 -26.90 28.93 3.23
CA ARG A 86 -27.29 30.14 2.47
C ARG A 86 -28.45 29.87 1.52
N LYS A 87 -28.48 28.71 0.89
CA LYS A 87 -29.57 28.30 0.00
C LYS A 87 -30.88 28.17 0.78
N LEU A 88 -30.88 27.49 1.93
CA LEU A 88 -32.06 27.34 2.78
C LEU A 88 -32.59 28.70 3.30
N GLU A 89 -31.70 29.60 3.69
CA GLU A 89 -32.10 30.96 4.10
C GLU A 89 -32.69 31.76 2.95
N ASN A 90 -32.12 31.63 1.74
CA ASN A 90 -32.64 32.29 0.56
C ASN A 90 -34.00 31.72 0.13
N GLU A 91 -34.21 30.41 0.25
CA GLU A 91 -35.51 29.76 0.00
C GLU A 91 -36.58 30.34 0.93
N ARG A 92 -36.31 30.38 2.25
CA ARG A 92 -37.21 30.99 3.24
C ARG A 92 -37.51 32.46 2.95
N LYS A 93 -36.49 33.25 2.57
CA LYS A 93 -36.67 34.66 2.20
C LYS A 93 -37.48 34.81 0.92
N ASN A 94 -37.25 33.94 -0.07
CA ASN A 94 -37.97 33.96 -1.33
C ASN A 94 -39.45 33.65 -1.11
N GLU A 95 -39.79 32.64 -0.30
CA GLU A 95 -41.18 32.36 0.08
C GLU A 95 -41.89 33.60 0.64
N ILE A 96 -41.25 34.31 1.58
CA ILE A 96 -41.79 35.55 2.17
C ILE A 96 -41.96 36.64 1.11
N VAL A 97 -40.97 36.84 0.25
CA VAL A 97 -41.03 37.86 -0.81
C VAL A 97 -42.13 37.53 -1.83
N GLN A 98 -42.30 36.26 -2.21
CA GLN A 98 -43.37 35.84 -3.11
C GLN A 98 -44.76 36.04 -2.50
N LEU A 99 -44.95 35.67 -1.22
CA LEU A 99 -46.20 35.96 -0.52
C LEU A 99 -46.50 37.46 -0.53
N ARG A 100 -45.49 38.30 -0.26
CA ARG A 100 -45.63 39.76 -0.29
C ARG A 100 -45.97 40.30 -1.69
N THR A 101 -45.38 39.75 -2.75
CA THR A 101 -45.67 40.20 -4.13
C THR A 101 -47.04 39.77 -4.60
N VAL A 102 -47.51 38.57 -4.22
CA VAL A 102 -48.88 38.10 -4.47
C VAL A 102 -49.88 39.03 -3.80
N VAL A 103 -49.74 39.26 -2.49
CA VAL A 103 -50.64 40.14 -1.73
C VAL A 103 -50.69 41.55 -2.35
N LYS A 104 -49.53 42.11 -2.73
CA LYS A 104 -49.48 43.45 -3.35
C LYS A 104 -50.17 43.49 -4.73
N ARG A 105 -50.10 42.39 -5.51
CA ARG A 105 -50.80 42.28 -6.79
C ARG A 105 -52.32 42.24 -6.63
N ASP A 106 -52.81 41.67 -5.54
CA ASP A 106 -54.26 41.50 -5.31
C ASP A 106 -54.92 42.77 -4.74
N THR A 107 -54.13 43.72 -4.22
CA THR A 107 -54.61 44.96 -3.58
C THR A 107 -54.66 46.20 -4.47
N ASN A 108 -54.30 46.08 -5.76
CA ASN A 108 -54.11 47.19 -6.69
C ASN A 108 -54.92 46.97 -7.97
#